data_AF-A0A9D7RBQ6-F1
#
_entry.id   AF-A0A9D7RBQ6-F1
#
_cell.length_a   1.000
_cell.length_b   1.000
_cell.length_c   1.000
_cell.angle_alpha   90.00
_cell.angle_beta   90.00
_cell.angle_gamma   90.00
#
_symmetry.space_group_name_H-M   'P 1'
#
loop_
_entity.id
_entity.type
_entity.pdbx_description
1 polymer ?
#
loop_
_entity_poly.entity_id
_entity_poly.type
_entity_poly.pdbx_seq_one_letter_code
_entity_poly.pdbx_strand_id
1 'polypeptide(L)'
;MHPDQSEVSASLFARGYLLRPVLGIADLCAALGIATRKGVLRLHRREGLPLARIGRRYYISRARFERWLDSRLAGSGPCPLGTVHRAAGDES
;
A
#
# COMPACT_ATOMS: atom_id res chain seq x y z
N MET A 1 -1.57 -8.12 -13.80
CA MET A 1 -2.69 -7.90 -12.87
C MET A 1 -2.14 -7.16 -11.66
N HIS A 2 -2.33 -5.84 -11.60
CA HIS A 2 -2.03 -5.08 -10.38
C HIS A 2 -3.23 -5.21 -9.44
N PRO A 3 -3.01 -5.46 -8.14
CA PRO A 3 -4.10 -5.49 -7.18
C PRO A 3 -4.71 -4.10 -7.07
N ASP A 4 -6.03 -4.04 -7.13
CA ASP A 4 -6.78 -2.80 -7.01
C ASP A 4 -6.60 -2.24 -5.58
N GLN A 5 -6.48 -0.92 -5.43
CA GLN A 5 -6.30 -0.29 -4.11
C GLN A 5 -7.43 -0.64 -3.14
N SER A 6 -8.63 -0.86 -3.68
CA SER A 6 -9.79 -1.29 -2.92
C SER A 6 -9.64 -2.73 -2.42
N GLU A 7 -9.00 -3.62 -3.19
CA GLU A 7 -8.70 -5.00 -2.76
C GLU A 7 -7.66 -5.05 -1.65
N VAL A 8 -6.61 -4.23 -1.74
CA VAL A 8 -5.59 -4.13 -0.69
C VAL A 8 -6.21 -3.59 0.60
N SER A 9 -6.99 -2.51 0.51
CA SER A 9 -7.66 -1.91 1.66
C SER A 9 -8.70 -2.85 2.28
N ALA A 10 -9.50 -3.53 1.46
CA ALA A 10 -10.48 -4.52 1.92
C ALA A 10 -9.80 -5.74 2.57
N SER A 11 -8.70 -6.23 2.01
CA SER A 11 -7.92 -7.34 2.58
C SER A 11 -7.30 -6.98 3.93
N LEU A 12 -6.80 -5.75 4.06
CA LEU A 12 -6.26 -5.22 5.33
C LEU A 12 -7.37 -5.04 6.37
N PHE A 13 -8.58 -4.65 5.94
CA PHE A 13 -9.73 -4.51 6.83
C PHE A 13 -10.21 -5.87 7.33
N ALA A 14 -10.41 -6.83 6.42
CA ALA A 14 -10.86 -8.18 6.73
C ALA A 14 -9.90 -8.91 7.70
N ARG A 15 -8.61 -8.58 7.67
CA ARG A 15 -7.59 -9.17 8.56
C ARG A 15 -7.36 -8.38 9.85
N GLY A 16 -8.15 -7.33 10.11
CA GLY A 16 -8.08 -6.54 11.35
C GLY A 16 -6.85 -5.62 11.47
N TYR A 17 -6.06 -5.46 10.41
CA TYR A 17 -4.88 -4.58 10.42
C TYR A 17 -5.25 -3.10 10.45
N LEU A 18 -6.47 -2.77 10.04
CA LEU A 18 -7.04 -1.42 10.12
C LEU A 18 -7.20 -0.92 11.58
N LEU A 19 -7.06 -1.77 12.60
CA LEU A 19 -7.14 -1.34 14.01
C LEU A 19 -5.78 -1.12 14.67
N ARG A 20 -4.66 -1.46 14.01
CA ARG A 20 -3.32 -1.39 14.63
C ARG A 20 -2.56 -0.14 14.16
N PRO A 21 -2.14 0.76 15.07
CA PRO A 21 -1.39 1.97 14.70
C PRO A 21 0.06 1.66 14.26
N VAL A 22 0.58 0.51 14.64
CA VAL A 22 1.94 0.04 14.34
C VAL A 22 1.89 -1.38 13.78
N LEU A 23 2.59 -1.59 12.68
CA LEU A 23 2.70 -2.86 11.99
C LEU A 23 4.09 -3.45 12.22
N GLY A 24 4.14 -4.72 12.62
CA GLY A 24 5.37 -5.49 12.70
C GLY A 24 5.61 -6.33 11.44
N ILE A 25 6.71 -7.08 11.41
CA ILE A 25 7.04 -7.98 10.29
C ILE A 25 5.90 -8.95 9.94
N ALA A 26 5.20 -9.50 10.93
CA ALA A 26 4.12 -10.46 10.67
C ALA A 26 2.93 -9.78 9.98
N ASP A 27 2.55 -8.58 10.44
CA ASP A 27 1.49 -7.80 9.81
C ASP A 27 1.87 -7.42 8.36
N LEU A 28 3.12 -7.03 8.14
CA LEU A 28 3.65 -6.69 6.82
C LEU A 28 3.71 -7.90 5.88
N CYS A 29 4.10 -9.07 6.40
CA CYS A 29 4.07 -10.32 5.64
C CYS A 29 2.65 -10.62 5.13
N ALA A 30 1.65 -10.51 6.00
CA ALA A 30 0.26 -10.76 5.63
C ALA A 30 -0.30 -9.67 4.68
N ALA A 31 0.00 -8.40 4.95
CA ALA A 31 -0.43 -7.26 4.13
C ALA A 31 0.11 -7.32 2.70
N LEU A 32 1.36 -7.75 2.53
CA LEU A 32 2.06 -7.74 1.25
C LEU A 32 2.06 -9.11 0.56
N GLY A 33 1.43 -10.13 1.15
CA GLY A 33 1.46 -11.51 0.64
C GLY A 33 2.87 -12.13 0.64
N ILE A 34 3.75 -11.70 1.55
CA ILE A 34 5.12 -12.17 1.65
C ILE A 34 5.24 -13.25 2.72
N ALA A 35 5.74 -14.43 2.34
CA ALA A 35 5.84 -15.56 3.25
C ALA A 35 6.90 -15.43 4.35
N THR A 36 7.92 -14.57 4.18
CA THR A 36 9.07 -14.53 5.10
C THR A 36 9.51 -13.13 5.48
N ARG A 37 10.04 -13.01 6.70
CA ARG A 37 10.75 -11.80 7.18
C ARG A 37 11.83 -11.34 6.21
N LYS A 38 12.57 -12.27 5.59
CA LYS A 38 13.61 -11.94 4.61
C LYS A 38 13.02 -11.23 3.39
N GLY A 39 11.81 -11.60 2.95
CA GLY A 39 11.10 -10.90 1.88
C GLY A 39 10.78 -9.45 2.26
N VAL A 40 10.21 -9.22 3.44
CA VAL A 40 9.91 -7.86 3.94
C VAL A 40 11.18 -7.01 4.09
N LEU A 41 12.27 -7.59 4.61
CA LEU A 41 13.55 -6.89 4.71
C LEU A 41 14.19 -6.61 3.34
N ARG A 42 13.93 -7.43 2.33
CA ARG A 42 14.34 -7.13 0.96
C ARG A 42 13.60 -5.92 0.42
N LEU A 43 12.29 -5.79 0.69
CA LEU A 43 11.54 -4.57 0.35
C LEU A 43 12.08 -3.34 1.07
N HIS A 44 12.44 -3.45 2.35
CA HIS A 44 13.09 -2.35 3.05
C HIS A 44 14.37 -1.88 2.35
N ARG A 45 15.23 -2.82 1.93
CA ARG A 45 16.53 -2.49 1.32
C ARG A 45 16.45 -2.07 -0.15
N ARG A 46 15.62 -2.75 -0.95
CA ARG A 46 15.54 -2.53 -2.40
C ARG A 46 14.49 -1.51 -2.78
N GLU A 47 13.44 -1.43 -1.97
CA GLU A 47 12.21 -0.76 -2.32
C GLU A 47 11.85 0.40 -1.37
N GLY A 48 12.71 0.68 -0.40
CA GLY A 48 12.58 1.83 0.48
C GLY A 48 11.44 1.72 1.50
N LEU A 49 10.94 0.53 1.80
CA LEU A 49 9.89 0.34 2.81
C LEU A 49 10.37 0.92 4.16
N PRO A 50 9.72 1.94 4.75
CA PRO A 50 10.31 2.71 5.85
C PRO A 50 10.13 2.02 7.21
N LEU A 51 10.92 0.96 7.43
CA LEU A 51 10.97 0.23 8.69
C LEU A 51 11.88 0.93 9.71
N ALA A 52 11.36 1.14 10.91
CA ALA A 52 12.13 1.46 12.10
C ALA A 52 12.55 0.18 12.82
N ARG A 53 13.75 0.16 13.38
CA ARG A 53 14.25 -0.94 14.22
C ARG A 53 14.22 -0.52 15.69
N ILE A 54 13.51 -1.28 16.52
CA ILE A 54 13.49 -1.10 17.97
C ILE A 54 13.96 -2.42 18.59
N GLY A 55 15.15 -2.39 19.21
CA GLY A 55 15.84 -3.59 19.68
C GLY A 55 16.12 -4.59 18.56
N ARG A 56 15.51 -5.79 18.63
CA ARG A 56 15.63 -6.87 17.62
C ARG A 56 14.46 -6.92 16.63
N ARG A 57 13.44 -6.06 16.79
CA ARG A 57 12.20 -6.09 16.02
C ARG A 57 12.12 -4.88 15.07
N TYR A 58 11.37 -5.06 13.99
CA TYR A 58 11.16 -4.05 12.95
C TYR A 58 9.69 -3.67 12.90
N TYR A 59 9.44 -2.38 12.75
CA TYR A 59 8.13 -1.78 12.86
C TYR A 59 7.96 -0.63 11.86
N ILE A 60 6.71 -0.35 11.52
CA ILE A 60 6.34 0.84 10.76
C ILE A 60 4.99 1.32 11.26
N SER A 61 4.81 2.63 11.41
CA SER A 61 3.49 3.19 11.70
C SER A 61 2.57 2.98 10.50
N ARG A 62 1.31 2.64 10.73
CA ARG A 62 0.34 2.39 9.66
C ARG A 62 0.28 3.52 8.62
N ALA A 63 0.21 4.77 9.06
CA ALA A 63 0.20 5.94 8.15
C ALA A 63 1.45 6.05 7.26
N ARG A 64 2.62 5.58 7.71
CA ARG A 64 3.82 5.52 6.85
C ARG A 64 3.75 4.35 5.87
N PHE A 65 3.16 3.24 6.27
CA PHE A 65 2.98 2.09 5.39
C PHE A 65 2.01 2.40 4.25
N GLU A 66 0.87 3.03 4.57
CA GLU A 66 -0.12 3.46 3.57
C GLU A 66 0.48 4.49 2.61
N ARG A 67 1.12 5.55 3.11
CA ARG A 67 1.81 6.52 2.23
C ARG A 67 2.89 5.88 1.34
N TRP A 68 3.57 4.84 1.82
CA TRP A 68 4.54 4.11 1.02
C TRP A 68 3.86 3.24 -0.05
N LEU A 69 2.71 2.62 0.25
CA LEU A 69 1.90 1.94 -0.76
C LEU A 69 1.38 2.93 -1.80
N ASP A 70 0.85 4.08 -1.38
CA ASP A 70 0.32 5.11 -2.27
C ASP A 70 1.40 5.62 -3.23
N SER A 71 2.63 5.87 -2.74
CA SER A 71 3.72 6.33 -3.60
C SER A 71 4.18 5.27 -4.61
N ARG A 72 4.08 3.98 -4.26
CA ARG A 72 4.37 2.87 -5.18
C ARG A 72 3.32 2.73 -6.26
N LEU A 73 2.07 2.94 -5.92
CA LEU A 73 0.95 2.87 -6.87
C LEU A 73 0.90 4.12 -7.75
N ALA A 74 1.21 5.30 -7.21
CA ALA A 74 1.32 6.54 -7.97
C ALA A 74 2.50 6.55 -8.95
N GLY A 75 3.59 5.83 -8.64
CA GLY A 75 4.70 5.57 -9.58
C GLY A 75 4.30 4.69 -10.78
N SER A 76 3.13 4.04 -10.73
CA SER A 76 2.49 3.35 -11.85
C SER A 76 1.57 4.29 -12.66
N GLY A 77 1.85 5.60 -12.66
CA GLY A 77 1.13 6.60 -13.44
C GLY A 77 -0.30 6.88 -12.94
N PRO A 78 -0.79 8.12 -13.01
CA PRO A 78 -2.22 8.32 -12.96
C PRO A 78 -2.81 7.63 -14.21
N CYS A 79 -3.75 6.70 -14.03
CA CYS A 79 -4.85 6.68 -14.99
C CYS A 79 -5.44 8.10 -14.93
N PRO A 80 -5.47 8.87 -16.03
CA PRO A 80 -6.15 10.15 -16.01
C PRO A 80 -7.63 9.85 -15.83
N LEU A 81 -8.10 9.87 -14.58
CA LEU A 81 -9.51 10.01 -14.30
C LEU A 81 -9.91 11.40 -14.81
N GLY A 82 -10.63 11.40 -15.92
CA GLY A 82 -11.49 12.51 -16.30
C GLY A 82 -10.87 13.55 -17.22
N THR A 83 -10.57 13.18 -18.47
CA THR A 83 -11.06 14.07 -19.54
C THR A 83 -12.56 13.84 -19.59
N VAL A 84 -13.30 14.62 -18.81
CA VAL A 84 -14.73 14.80 -19.04
C VAL A 84 -14.82 15.38 -20.45
N HIS A 85 -15.11 14.53 -21.43
CA HIS A 85 -15.69 15.02 -22.67
C HIS A 85 -17.00 15.67 -22.26
N ARG A 86 -16.96 16.99 -22.03
CA ARG A 86 -18.14 17.83 -22.04
C ARG A 86 -18.69 17.68 -23.45
N ALA A 87 -19.60 16.72 -23.63
CA ALA A 87 -20.43 16.65 -24.80
C ALA A 87 -21.09 18.03 -24.91
N ALA A 88 -20.63 18.81 -25.88
CA ALA A 88 -21.31 20.01 -26.28
C ALA A 88 -22.74 19.58 -26.61
N GLY A 89 -23.70 20.24 -25.97
CA GLY A 89 -25.08 20.13 -26.38
C GLY A 89 -25.17 20.56 -27.84
N ASP A 90 -25.71 19.67 -28.65
CA ASP A 90 -26.29 20.01 -29.94
C ASP A 90 -27.77 19.64 -29.81
N GLU A 91 -28.53 20.60 -29.30
CA GLU A 91 -29.99 20.61 -29.39
C GLU A 91 -30.33 21.77 -30.33
N SER A 92 -30.92 21.43 -31.47
CA SER A 92 -31.54 22.26 -32.53
C SER A 92 -30.76 22.38 -33.84
#